data_AF-A0A7C2RYY6-F1
#
_entry.id   AF-A0A7C2RYY6-F1
#
_cell.length_a   1.000
_cell.length_b   1.000
_cell.length_c   1.000
_cell.angle_alpha   90.00
_cell.angle_beta   90.00
_cell.angle_gamma   90.00
#
_symmetry.space_group_name_H-M   'P 1'
#
loop_
_entity.id
_entity.type
_entity.pdbx_description
1 polymer ?
#
loop_
_entity_poly.entity_id
_entity_poly.type
_entity_poly.pdbx_seq_one_letter_code
_entity_poly.pdbx_strand_id
1 'polypeptide(L)'
;MIRRVRIENYKSFQSLSLELRPLSVIFGPNASGKSNFLDALYFLSRAVSQKNLKEAFEGHRGLPLESFYYGEEGYDGLLKKANLRFTIDSLLGGAEYAERIVDNIENLESLSRQNAGFKFFVENLRSILRSKMGNS
;
A
#
# COMPACT_ATOMS: atom_id res chain seq x y z
N MET A 1 -0.78 6.63 -8.76
CA MET A 1 0.07 5.52 -9.27
C MET A 1 1.09 5.05 -8.22
N ILE A 2 1.43 3.75 -8.15
CA ILE A 2 2.50 3.22 -7.28
C ILE A 2 3.88 3.56 -7.87
N ARG A 3 4.79 4.07 -7.03
CA ARG A 3 6.16 4.46 -7.38
C ARG A 3 7.22 3.55 -6.80
N ARG A 4 7.00 3.02 -5.60
CA ARG A 4 7.94 2.10 -4.96
C ARG A 4 7.19 1.05 -4.17
N VAL A 5 7.72 -0.16 -4.14
CA VAL A 5 7.21 -1.26 -3.32
C VAL A 5 8.36 -1.83 -2.51
N ARG A 6 8.16 -2.00 -1.21
CA ARG A 6 9.07 -2.72 -0.31
C ARG A 6 8.35 -3.89 0.32
N ILE A 7 9.01 -5.04 0.38
CA ILE A 7 8.46 -6.28 0.93
C ILE A 7 9.52 -6.91 1.82
N GLU A 8 9.14 -7.24 3.05
CA GLU A 8 10.00 -7.94 4.00
C GLU A 8 9.28 -9.18 4.55
N ASN A 9 10.01 -10.29 4.64
CA ASN A 9 9.58 -11.57 5.20
C ASN A 9 8.25 -12.12 4.62
N TYR A 10 8.03 -12.01 3.31
CA TYR A 10 6.82 -12.46 2.63
C TYR A 10 7.09 -13.52 1.56
N LYS A 11 6.49 -14.70 1.70
CA LYS A 11 6.62 -15.86 0.80
C LYS A 11 8.07 -16.15 0.41
N SER A 12 8.48 -15.86 -0.83
CA SER A 12 9.84 -16.09 -1.33
C SER A 12 10.79 -14.91 -1.07
N PHE A 13 10.32 -13.82 -0.48
CA PHE A 13 11.10 -12.60 -0.28
C PHE A 13 11.48 -12.45 1.18
N GLN A 14 12.77 -12.57 1.47
CA GLN A 14 13.33 -12.10 2.74
C GLN A 14 13.28 -10.57 2.78
N SER A 15 13.80 -9.92 1.74
CA SER A 15 13.76 -8.47 1.52
C SER A 15 13.70 -8.18 0.02
N LEU A 16 12.87 -7.22 -0.37
CA LEU A 16 12.73 -6.73 -1.74
C LEU A 16 12.39 -5.24 -1.72
N SER A 17 13.08 -4.43 -2.53
CA SER A 17 12.75 -3.03 -2.77
C SER A 17 12.80 -2.74 -4.27
N LEU A 18 11.68 -2.36 -4.86
CA LEU A 18 11.56 -2.08 -6.30
C LEU A 18 10.97 -0.68 -6.54
N GLU A 19 11.63 0.08 -7.41
CA GLU A 19 11.08 1.29 -8.01
C GLU A 19 10.25 0.90 -9.23
N LEU A 20 9.02 1.44 -9.33
CA LEU A 20 8.08 1.18 -10.40
C LEU A 20 7.87 2.43 -11.26
N ARG A 21 7.86 2.20 -12.58
CA ARG A 21 7.51 3.18 -13.60
C ARG A 21 6.07 2.95 -14.08
N PRO A 22 5.44 3.91 -14.79
CA PRO A 22 4.07 3.76 -15.29
C PRO A 22 3.83 2.48 -16.06
N LEU A 23 4.85 2.03 -16.79
CA LEU A 23 4.92 0.69 -17.33
C LEU A 23 6.12 -0.03 -16.71
N SER A 24 5.84 -1.15 -16.04
CA SER A 24 6.85 -2.04 -15.46
C SER A 24 6.56 -3.46 -15.92
N VAL A 25 7.54 -4.12 -16.54
CA VAL A 25 7.41 -5.49 -17.05
C VAL A 25 8.16 -6.45 -16.12
N ILE A 26 7.47 -7.48 -15.66
CA ILE A 26 8.01 -8.49 -14.74
C ILE A 26 8.19 -9.80 -15.51
N PHE A 27 9.42 -10.26 -15.63
CA PHE A 27 9.77 -11.49 -16.35
C PHE A 27 10.88 -12.28 -15.63
N GLY A 28 11.02 -13.56 -15.96
CA GLY A 28 12.02 -14.45 -15.35
C GLY A 28 11.54 -15.90 -15.22
N PRO A 29 12.41 -16.83 -14.79
CA PRO A 29 12.11 -18.26 -14.69
C PRO A 29 10.93 -18.60 -13.77
N ASN A 30 10.32 -19.78 -13.94
CA ASN A 30 9.30 -20.26 -12.99
C ASN A 30 9.87 -20.31 -11.57
N ALA A 31 9.01 -20.12 -10.57
CA ALA A 31 9.38 -20.02 -9.15
C ALA A 31 10.32 -18.87 -8.75
N SER A 32 10.65 -17.92 -9.65
CA SER A 32 11.48 -16.75 -9.32
C SER A 32 10.79 -15.67 -8.46
N GLY A 33 9.63 -15.96 -7.87
CA GLY A 33 8.89 -15.02 -7.02
C GLY A 33 7.93 -14.05 -7.74
N LYS A 34 7.83 -14.05 -9.07
CA LYS A 34 6.94 -13.12 -9.82
C LYS A 34 5.49 -13.15 -9.34
N SER A 35 4.90 -14.34 -9.22
CA SER A 35 3.53 -14.50 -8.70
C SER A 35 3.43 -14.07 -7.23
N ASN A 36 4.48 -14.28 -6.43
CA ASN A 36 4.50 -13.79 -5.04
C ASN A 36 4.52 -12.26 -4.98
N PHE A 37 5.20 -11.59 -5.91
CA PHE A 37 5.20 -10.13 -5.98
C PHE A 37 3.81 -9.61 -6.33
N LEU A 38 3.15 -10.21 -7.32
CA LEU A 38 1.77 -9.86 -7.66
C LEU A 38 0.79 -10.17 -6.51
N ASP A 39 0.96 -11.30 -5.82
CA ASP A 39 0.18 -11.66 -4.63
C ASP A 39 0.33 -10.60 -3.52
N ALA A 40 1.54 -10.06 -3.32
CA ALA A 40 1.80 -9.01 -2.34
C ALA A 40 1.09 -7.70 -2.70
N LEU A 41 1.12 -7.28 -3.97
CA LEU A 41 0.41 -6.10 -4.44
C LEU A 41 -1.11 -6.26 -4.35
N TYR A 42 -1.62 -7.44 -4.73
CA TYR A 42 -3.03 -7.76 -4.61
C TYR A 42 -3.47 -7.74 -3.14
N PHE A 43 -2.70 -8.38 -2.26
CA PHE A 43 -2.96 -8.36 -0.83
C PHE A 43 -2.94 -6.94 -0.25
N LEU A 44 -1.95 -6.10 -0.62
CA LEU A 44 -1.92 -4.70 -0.18
C LEU A 44 -3.17 -3.95 -0.62
N SER A 45 -3.61 -4.11 -1.87
CA SER A 45 -4.85 -3.51 -2.37
C SER A 45 -6.07 -3.96 -1.58
N ARG A 46 -6.14 -5.25 -1.21
CA ARG A 46 -7.24 -5.81 -0.41
C ARG A 46 -7.18 -5.31 1.03
N ALA A 47 -6.00 -5.28 1.65
CA ALA A 47 -5.79 -4.81 3.01
C ALA A 47 -6.24 -3.36 3.22
N VAL A 48 -6.13 -2.52 2.19
CA VAL A 48 -6.56 -1.12 2.24
C VAL A 48 -8.07 -0.95 1.94
N SER A 49 -8.66 -1.87 1.16
CA SER A 49 -10.04 -1.71 0.65
C SER A 49 -11.10 -2.52 1.39
N GLN A 50 -10.72 -3.59 2.09
CA GLN A 50 -11.64 -4.47 2.82
C GLN A 50 -11.81 -4.02 4.27
N LYS A 51 -12.89 -4.49 4.92
CA LYS A 51 -13.23 -4.04 6.27
C LYS A 51 -12.29 -4.57 7.35
N ASN A 52 -11.70 -5.74 7.11
CA ASN A 52 -10.85 -6.43 8.06
C ASN A 52 -9.83 -7.34 7.36
N LEU A 53 -8.87 -7.84 8.14
CA LEU A 53 -7.78 -8.66 7.62
C LEU A 53 -8.25 -10.02 7.07
N LYS A 54 -9.31 -10.61 7.64
CA LYS A 54 -9.88 -11.87 7.15
C LYS A 54 -10.37 -11.71 5.71
N GLU A 55 -11.18 -10.68 5.46
CA GLU A 55 -11.64 -10.31 4.11
C GLU A 55 -10.47 -9.93 3.20
N ALA A 56 -9.42 -9.28 3.73
CA ALA A 56 -8.24 -8.93 2.93
C ALA A 56 -7.49 -10.17 2.41
N PHE A 57 -7.47 -11.26 3.19
CA PHE A 57 -6.92 -12.55 2.79
C PHE A 57 -7.87 -13.39 1.91
N GLU A 58 -9.13 -13.02 1.73
CA GLU A 58 -10.01 -13.73 0.80
C GLU A 58 -9.50 -13.58 -0.65
N GLY A 59 -9.32 -14.72 -1.32
CA GLY A 59 -8.73 -14.78 -2.66
C GLY A 59 -7.21 -14.62 -2.69
N HIS A 60 -6.55 -14.46 -1.54
CA HIS A 60 -5.09 -14.59 -1.45
C HIS A 60 -4.70 -16.06 -1.62
N ARG A 61 -3.57 -16.32 -2.28
CA ARG A 61 -3.10 -17.68 -2.53
C ARG A 61 -2.40 -18.24 -1.29
N GLY A 62 -3.05 -19.20 -0.66
CA GLY A 62 -2.58 -19.90 0.53
C GLY A 62 -3.24 -19.39 1.81
N LEU A 63 -2.92 -20.03 2.93
CA LEU A 63 -3.36 -19.56 4.24
C LEU A 63 -2.57 -18.30 4.66
N PRO A 64 -3.08 -17.46 5.57
CA PRO A 64 -2.34 -16.29 6.07
C PRO A 64 -0.95 -16.65 6.60
N LEU A 65 -0.81 -17.79 7.27
CA LEU A 65 0.47 -18.28 7.78
C LEU A 65 1.46 -18.66 6.66
N GLU A 66 0.95 -19.03 5.49
CA GLU A 66 1.76 -19.32 4.29
C GLU A 66 2.23 -18.06 3.56
N SER A 67 1.83 -16.88 4.04
CA SER A 67 2.31 -15.60 3.52
C SER A 67 3.68 -15.23 4.05
N PHE A 68 4.14 -15.85 5.14
CA PHE A 68 5.43 -15.52 5.73
C PHE A 68 6.59 -16.16 4.97
N TYR A 69 7.74 -15.50 5.00
CA TYR A 69 9.00 -16.10 4.59
C TYR A 69 9.47 -17.10 5.65
N TYR A 70 9.71 -18.33 5.24
CA TYR A 70 10.05 -19.43 6.16
C TYR A 70 11.53 -19.46 6.53
N GLY A 71 12.42 -18.96 5.65
CA GLY A 71 13.87 -19.11 5.82
C GLY A 71 14.33 -20.56 5.72
N GLU A 72 15.54 -20.81 6.19
CA GLU A 72 16.19 -22.12 6.08
C GLU A 72 15.55 -23.19 6.97
N GLU A 73 15.02 -22.80 8.13
CA GLU A 73 14.34 -23.71 9.07
C GLU A 73 12.94 -24.14 8.60
N GLY A 74 12.48 -23.59 7.47
CA GLY A 74 11.20 -23.94 6.88
C GLY A 74 10.00 -23.58 7.76
N TYR A 75 8.87 -24.22 7.47
CA TYR A 75 7.61 -23.97 8.16
C TYR A 75 7.66 -24.35 9.65
N ASP A 76 8.34 -25.46 9.98
CA ASP A 76 8.49 -25.91 11.37
C ASP A 76 9.30 -24.93 12.22
N GLY A 77 10.34 -24.31 11.64
CA GLY A 77 11.08 -23.24 12.30
C GLY A 77 10.24 -21.98 12.50
N LEU A 78 9.42 -21.63 11.51
CA LEU A 78 8.47 -20.52 11.61
C LEU A 78 7.51 -20.69 12.80
N LEU A 79 6.94 -21.90 12.97
CA LEU A 79 5.99 -22.21 14.06
C LEU A 79 6.59 -22.08 15.47
N LYS A 80 7.92 -22.19 15.62
CA LYS A 80 8.62 -22.05 16.91
C LYS A 80 8.82 -20.59 17.31
N LYS A 81 8.62 -19.63 16.41
CA LYS A 81 8.84 -18.21 16.68
C LYS A 81 7.68 -17.63 17.48
N ALA A 82 7.99 -16.95 18.59
CA ALA A 82 7.00 -16.29 19.44
C ALA A 82 6.24 -15.16 18.73
N ASN A 83 6.86 -14.52 17.73
CA ASN A 83 6.26 -13.45 16.95
C ASN A 83 6.64 -13.59 15.47
N LEU A 84 5.66 -13.38 14.61
CA LEU A 84 5.84 -13.39 13.16
C LEU A 84 5.47 -12.03 12.59
N ARG A 85 6.30 -11.51 11.68
CA ARG A 85 6.04 -10.24 11.00
C ARG A 85 6.49 -10.31 9.55
N PHE A 86 5.63 -9.83 8.66
CA PHE A 86 5.98 -9.42 7.31
C PHE A 86 5.53 -7.98 7.11
N THR A 87 6.14 -7.27 6.16
CA THR A 87 5.69 -5.93 5.75
C THR A 87 5.58 -5.84 4.25
N ILE A 88 4.57 -5.11 3.78
CA ILE A 88 4.41 -4.74 2.37
C ILE A 88 4.08 -3.25 2.38
N ASP A 89 5.04 -2.44 1.97
CA ASP A 89 4.95 -0.99 1.97
C ASP A 89 4.96 -0.45 0.54
N SER A 90 4.21 0.61 0.29
CA SER A 90 4.14 1.24 -1.02
C SER A 90 4.25 2.75 -0.90
N LEU A 91 5.00 3.36 -1.83
CA LEU A 91 5.02 4.81 -2.02
C LEU A 91 4.17 5.15 -3.24
N LEU A 92 3.18 6.01 -3.05
CA LEU A 92 2.29 6.48 -4.11
C LEU A 92 2.78 7.83 -4.65
N GLY A 93 2.67 8.02 -5.97
CA GLY A 93 2.90 9.33 -6.59
C GLY A 93 1.77 10.30 -6.25
N GLY A 94 2.13 11.49 -5.77
CA GLY A 94 1.19 12.45 -5.16
C GLY A 94 0.31 13.25 -6.13
N ALA A 95 0.74 13.46 -7.38
CA ALA A 95 0.03 14.35 -8.31
C ALA A 95 -1.43 13.93 -8.59
N GLU A 96 -1.69 12.63 -8.78
CA GLU A 96 -3.05 12.10 -9.01
C GLU A 96 -3.96 12.15 -7.79
N TYR A 97 -3.39 12.19 -6.57
CA TYR A 97 -4.18 12.20 -5.33
C TYR A 97 -4.41 13.62 -4.82
N ALA A 98 -3.51 14.57 -5.12
CA ALA A 98 -3.68 15.95 -4.73
C ALA A 98 -4.95 16.55 -5.33
N GLU A 99 -5.22 16.33 -6.63
CA GLU A 99 -6.47 16.78 -7.28
C GLU A 99 -7.72 16.19 -6.61
N ARG A 100 -7.76 14.87 -6.35
CA ARG A 100 -8.90 14.24 -5.66
C ARG A 100 -9.07 14.72 -4.22
N ILE A 101 -7.98 15.04 -3.53
CA ILE A 101 -8.04 15.64 -2.19
C ILE A 101 -8.61 17.05 -2.30
N VAL A 102 -8.17 17.86 -3.28
CA VAL A 102 -8.70 19.20 -3.55
C VAL A 102 -10.19 19.14 -3.91
N ASP A 103 -10.62 18.25 -4.79
CA ASP A 103 -12.03 18.08 -5.18
C ASP A 103 -12.91 17.68 -3.98
N ASN A 104 -12.40 16.78 -3.13
CA ASN A 104 -13.10 16.41 -1.90
C ASN A 104 -13.18 17.58 -0.93
N ILE A 105 -12.16 18.43 -0.87
CA ILE A 105 -12.17 19.65 -0.06
C ILE A 105 -13.19 20.65 -0.58
N GLU A 106 -13.31 20.85 -1.90
CA GLU A 106 -14.32 21.75 -2.49
C GLU A 106 -15.75 21.26 -2.20
N ASN A 107 -15.97 19.94 -2.25
CA ASN A 107 -17.22 19.33 -1.81
C ASN A 107 -17.47 19.56 -0.30
N LEU A 108 -16.43 19.55 0.53
CA LEU A 108 -16.52 19.89 1.95
C LEU A 108 -16.76 21.40 2.18
N GLU A 109 -16.27 22.31 1.33
CA GLU A 109 -16.60 23.76 1.39
C GLU A 109 -18.10 24.01 1.17
N SER A 110 -18.74 23.21 0.30
CA SER A 110 -20.18 23.29 0.10
C SER A 110 -20.98 22.95 1.37
N LEU A 111 -20.44 22.03 2.18
CA LEU A 111 -20.95 21.63 3.50
C LEU A 111 -20.52 22.58 4.62
N SER A 112 -19.38 23.26 4.46
CA SER A 112 -18.82 24.19 5.46
C SER A 112 -19.56 25.51 5.57
N ARG A 113 -20.53 25.80 4.70
CA ARG A 113 -21.40 26.99 4.80
C ARG A 113 -22.09 27.10 6.17
N GLN A 114 -22.14 26.02 6.95
CA GLN A 114 -22.76 25.98 8.27
C GLN A 114 -21.77 26.07 9.46
N ASN A 115 -20.44 26.07 9.25
CA ASN A 115 -19.47 26.14 10.34
C ASN A 115 -18.16 26.87 9.97
N ALA A 116 -17.91 28.03 10.60
CA ALA A 116 -16.75 28.88 10.33
C ALA A 116 -15.40 28.23 10.66
N GLY A 117 -15.32 27.39 11.70
CA GLY A 117 -14.09 26.67 12.05
C GLY A 117 -13.71 25.61 11.01
N PHE A 118 -14.72 24.95 10.44
CA PHE A 118 -14.50 23.99 9.36
C PHE A 118 -14.06 24.67 8.06
N LYS A 119 -14.62 25.86 7.75
CA LYS A 119 -14.17 26.69 6.63
C LYS A 119 -12.69 27.08 6.75
N PHE A 120 -12.26 27.53 7.93
CA PHE A 120 -10.85 27.89 8.19
C PHE A 120 -9.90 26.69 8.07
N PHE A 121 -10.32 25.50 8.54
CA PHE A 121 -9.55 24.27 8.37
C PHE A 121 -9.33 23.94 6.89
N VAL A 122 -10.39 24.03 6.09
CA VAL A 122 -10.36 23.78 4.65
C VAL A 122 -9.44 24.77 3.91
N GLU A 123 -9.56 26.07 4.19
CA GLU A 123 -8.72 27.11 3.56
C GLU A 123 -7.21 26.90 3.85
N ASN A 124 -6.85 26.55 5.09
CA ASN A 124 -5.47 26.24 5.44
C ASN A 124 -4.94 25.00 4.70
N LEU A 125 -5.76 23.95 4.62
CA LEU A 125 -5.36 22.71 3.96
C LEU A 125 -5.12 22.95 2.46
N ARG A 126 -5.96 23.77 1.82
CA ARG A 126 -5.81 24.20 0.42
C ARG A 126 -4.52 25.00 0.19
N SER A 127 -4.19 25.92 1.10
CA SER A 127 -2.95 26.71 1.05
C SER A 127 -1.70 25.82 1.12
N ILE A 128 -1.67 24.86 2.04
CA ILE A 128 -0.57 23.90 2.21
C ILE A 128 -0.41 23.06 0.93
N LEU A 129 -1.50 22.54 0.38
CA LEU A 129 -1.44 21.71 -0.84
C LEU A 129 -0.94 22.51 -2.06
N ARG A 130 -1.44 23.73 -2.28
CA ARG A 130 -0.96 24.59 -3.37
C ARG A 130 0.52 24.95 -3.24
N SER A 131 1.00 25.22 -2.02
CA SER A 131 2.42 25.51 -1.77
C SER A 131 3.34 24.33 -2.11
N LYS A 132 2.84 23.10 -1.97
CA LYS A 132 3.59 21.88 -2.28
C LYS A 132 3.53 21.48 -3.76
N MET A 133 2.46 21.86 -4.47
CA MET A 133 2.31 21.59 -5.90
C MET A 133 3.04 22.59 -6.81
N GLY A 134 3.26 23.84 -6.35
CA GLY A 134 3.96 24.87 -7.13
C GLY A 134 5.51 24.80 -7.10
N ASN A 135 6.09 23.83 -6.38
CA ASN A 135 7.54 23.66 -6.22
C ASN A 135 8.08 22.39 -6.92
N SER A 136 7.46 21.95 -8.02
CA SER A 136 7.92 20.81 -8.83
C SER A 136 8.07 21.16 -10.29
#